data_AF-A0A023C0K8-F1
#
_entry.id   AF-A0A023C0K8-F1
#
_cell.length_a   1.000
_cell.length_b   1.000
_cell.length_c   1.000
_cell.angle_alpha   90.00
_cell.angle_beta   90.00
_cell.angle_gamma   90.00
#
_symmetry.space_group_name_H-M   'P 1'
#
loop_
_entity.id
_entity.type
_entity.pdbx_description
1 polymer ?
#
loop_
_entity_poly.entity_id
_entity_poly.type
_entity_poly.pdbx_seq_one_letter_code
_entity_poly.pdbx_strand_id
1 'polypeptide(L)'
;MSTRVVSLHDSDAVVKNTKTTWSFAWGLVSPKDIDARCESKHLSSATNTTNFGYILLSTITLGIVVPQTITWECAPPDPPIEEL
;
A
#
# COMPACT_ATOMS: atom_id res chain seq x y z
N MET A 1 28.01 1.06 -10.93
CA MET A 1 27.14 0.06 -11.60
C MET A 1 25.78 0.10 -10.91
N SER A 2 24.69 0.31 -11.64
CA SER A 2 23.32 0.24 -11.12
C SER A 2 22.62 -0.94 -11.77
N THR A 3 22.08 -1.85 -10.97
CA THR A 3 21.33 -3.01 -11.46
C THR A 3 19.86 -2.60 -11.63
N ARG A 4 19.33 -2.72 -12.85
CA ARG A 4 17.90 -2.50 -13.15
C ARG A 4 17.20 -3.84 -13.32
N VAL A 5 16.05 -4.00 -12.67
CA VAL A 5 15.14 -5.13 -12.88
C VAL A 5 14.25 -4.81 -14.08
N VAL A 6 14.11 -5.73 -15.03
CA VAL A 6 13.29 -5.59 -16.25
C VAL A 6 12.31 -6.77 -16.35
N SER A 7 11.10 -6.50 -16.82
CA SER A 7 10.05 -7.51 -17.09
C SER A 7 9.59 -7.43 -18.56
N LEU A 8 8.95 -8.51 -19.04
CA LEU A 8 8.39 -8.55 -20.41
C LEU A 8 7.31 -7.48 -20.63
N HIS A 9 6.53 -7.23 -19.58
CA HIS A 9 5.56 -6.15 -19.48
C HIS A 9 6.00 -5.25 -18.34
N ASP A 10 6.56 -4.09 -18.65
CA ASP A 10 6.87 -3.02 -17.71
C ASP A 10 5.88 -1.88 -17.99
N SER A 11 5.07 -1.51 -17.00
CA SER A 11 4.22 -0.33 -17.11
C SER A 11 5.01 0.85 -16.57
N ASP A 12 5.48 1.73 -17.45
CA ASP A 12 6.15 2.98 -17.04
C ASP A 12 5.22 3.93 -16.25
N ALA A 13 3.93 3.61 -16.15
CA ALA A 13 2.89 4.39 -15.48
C ALA A 13 2.42 3.81 -14.13
N VAL A 14 3.28 3.13 -13.36
CA VAL A 14 2.91 2.64 -12.01
C VAL A 14 2.61 3.83 -11.09
N VAL A 15 1.33 4.01 -10.77
CA VAL A 15 0.86 5.02 -9.81
C VAL A 15 0.83 4.41 -8.41
N LYS A 16 1.72 4.92 -7.55
CA LYS A 16 1.73 4.60 -6.11
C LYS A 16 0.70 5.45 -5.38
N ASN A 17 -0.23 4.81 -4.71
CA ASN A 17 -1.18 5.44 -3.81
C ASN A 17 -0.71 5.25 -2.37
N THR A 18 -1.00 6.21 -1.49
CA THR A 18 -0.56 6.20 -0.09
C THR A 18 -1.64 6.71 0.84
N LYS A 19 -1.82 6.06 1.99
CA LYS A 19 -2.75 6.51 3.03
C LYS A 19 -2.25 6.11 4.42
N THR A 20 -2.40 7.02 5.38
CA THR A 20 -2.15 6.73 6.78
C THR A 20 -3.40 6.16 7.44
N THR A 21 -3.26 5.03 8.11
CA THR A 21 -4.29 4.34 8.88
C THR A 21 -3.92 4.33 10.34
N TRP A 22 -4.95 4.36 11.20
CA TRP A 22 -4.79 4.41 12.64
C TRP A 22 -5.57 3.25 13.25
N SER A 23 -4.87 2.44 14.03
CA SER A 23 -5.48 1.43 14.89
C SER A 23 -5.48 1.97 16.32
N PHE A 24 -6.60 1.79 17.03
CA PHE A 24 -6.71 2.21 18.42
C PHE A 24 -6.98 1.04 19.36
N ALA A 25 -6.63 1.25 20.64
CA ALA A 25 -6.86 0.31 21.74
C ALA A 25 -6.40 -1.11 21.37
N TRP A 26 -5.13 -1.24 20.98
CA TRP A 26 -4.52 -2.52 20.56
C TRP A 26 -5.24 -3.25 19.41
N GLY A 27 -6.01 -2.53 18.59
CA GLY A 27 -6.73 -3.09 17.44
C GLY A 27 -8.21 -3.36 17.69
N LEU A 28 -8.74 -3.06 18.89
CA LEU A 28 -10.20 -3.06 19.13
C LEU A 28 -10.94 -2.10 18.19
N VAL A 29 -10.30 -0.97 17.85
CA VAL A 29 -10.77 -0.10 16.79
C VAL A 29 -9.82 -0.25 15.60
N SER A 30 -10.24 -1.08 14.66
CA SER A 30 -9.50 -1.33 13.42
C SER A 30 -9.72 -0.20 12.40
N PRO A 31 -8.71 0.10 11.57
CA PRO A 31 -8.87 1.05 10.48
C PRO A 31 -9.88 0.51 9.47
N LYS A 32 -10.69 1.41 8.91
CA LYS A 32 -11.66 1.06 7.87
C LYS A 32 -10.96 0.63 6.59
N ASP A 33 -11.58 -0.29 5.87
CA ASP A 33 -11.13 -0.72 4.55
C ASP A 33 -10.97 0.47 3.60
N ILE A 34 -9.93 0.39 2.76
CA ILE A 34 -9.60 1.40 1.77
C ILE A 34 -10.05 0.86 0.42
N ASP A 35 -10.97 1.57 -0.23
CA ASP A 35 -11.28 1.33 -1.63
C ASP A 35 -10.11 1.83 -2.49
N ALA A 36 -9.34 0.88 -3.03
CA ALA A 36 -8.17 1.15 -3.85
C ALA A 36 -8.52 1.75 -5.22
N ARG A 37 -9.78 1.66 -5.67
CA ARG A 37 -10.29 2.17 -6.95
C ARG A 37 -9.40 1.86 -8.16
N CYS A 38 -8.79 0.67 -8.18
CA CYS A 38 -7.99 0.21 -9.30
C CYS A 38 -8.90 -0.12 -10.49
N GLU A 39 -8.56 0.39 -11.68
CA GLU A 39 -9.30 0.12 -12.93
C GLU A 39 -9.36 -1.37 -13.25
N SER A 40 -8.22 -2.06 -13.11
CA SER A 40 -8.11 -3.52 -13.27
C SER A 40 -8.81 -4.32 -12.17
N LYS A 41 -9.31 -3.68 -11.10
CA LYS A 41 -9.81 -4.33 -9.87
C LYS A 41 -8.79 -5.22 -9.15
N HIS A 42 -7.52 -5.19 -9.57
CA HIS A 42 -6.43 -5.99 -9.02
C HIS A 42 -5.31 -5.10 -8.48
N LEU A 43 -4.73 -5.52 -7.35
CA LEU A 43 -3.54 -4.89 -6.75
C LEU A 43 -2.30 -5.64 -7.22
N SER A 44 -1.27 -4.88 -7.61
CA SER A 44 0.05 -5.42 -7.91
C SER A 44 0.86 -5.60 -6.63
N SER A 45 0.83 -4.58 -5.77
CA SER A 45 1.58 -4.56 -4.52
C SER A 45 0.86 -3.73 -3.46
N ALA A 46 0.97 -4.14 -2.21
CA ALA A 46 0.57 -3.37 -1.04
C ALA A 46 1.67 -3.51 0.02
N THR A 47 2.23 -2.39 0.45
CA THR A 47 3.29 -2.34 1.45
C THR A 47 2.84 -1.51 2.64
N ASN A 48 2.96 -2.06 3.84
CA ASN A 48 2.73 -1.33 5.07
C ASN A 48 4.07 -0.86 5.64
N THR A 49 4.18 0.44 5.89
CA THR A 49 5.40 1.08 6.38
C THR A 49 5.11 1.85 7.66
N THR A 50 6.11 1.91 8.53
CA THR A 50 6.09 2.73 9.74
C THR A 50 7.33 3.61 9.77
N ASN A 51 7.35 4.60 10.65
CA ASN A 51 8.49 5.47 10.86
C ASN A 51 8.76 5.64 12.36
N PHE A 52 9.93 6.19 12.69
CA PHE A 52 10.36 6.35 14.07
C PHE A 52 9.38 7.18 14.92
N GLY A 53 8.78 8.24 14.35
CA GLY A 53 7.79 9.06 15.04
C GLY A 53 6.52 8.29 15.39
N TYR A 54 6.06 7.41 14.48
CA TYR A 54 4.91 6.54 14.72
C TYR A 54 5.18 5.52 15.82
N ILE A 55 6.39 4.96 15.85
CA ILE A 55 6.82 4.04 16.91
C ILE A 55 6.86 4.78 18.25
N LEU A 56 7.45 5.98 18.31
CA LEU A 56 7.54 6.78 19.53
C LEU A 56 6.14 7.16 20.07
N LEU A 57 5.21 7.51 19.17
CA LEU A 57 3.84 7.81 19.57
C LEU A 57 3.13 6.57 20.12
N SER A 58 3.31 5.42 19.47
CA SER A 58 2.79 4.14 19.97
C SER A 58 3.38 3.80 21.34
N THR A 59 4.68 3.97 21.57
CA THR A 59 5.29 3.65 22.87
C THR A 59 4.83 4.57 23.99
N ILE A 60 4.75 5.89 23.74
CA ILE A 60 4.25 6.86 24.74
C ILE A 60 2.79 6.61 25.08
N THR A 61 1.98 6.18 24.11
CA THR A 61 0.58 5.80 24.32
C THR A 61 0.39 4.34 24.74
N LEU A 62 1.48 3.62 25.07
CA LEU A 62 1.48 2.20 25.44
C LEU A 62 0.84 1.27 24.38
N GLY A 63 0.77 1.67 23.12
CA GLY A 63 0.12 0.92 22.05
C GLY A 63 -1.38 1.20 21.91
N ILE A 64 -1.91 2.18 22.65
CA ILE A 64 -3.30 2.63 22.47
C ILE A 64 -3.48 3.27 21.10
N VAL A 65 -2.46 3.94 20.55
CA VAL A 65 -2.52 4.60 19.24
C VAL A 65 -1.40 4.10 18.35
N VAL A 66 -1.74 3.41 17.27
CA VAL A 66 -0.75 2.82 16.35
C VAL A 66 -0.99 3.34 14.92
N PRO A 67 -0.30 4.41 14.50
CA PRO A 67 -0.33 4.87 13.12
C PRO A 67 0.56 4.03 12.22
N GLN A 68 0.09 3.81 10.99
CA GLN A 68 0.78 3.08 9.94
C GLN A 68 0.51 3.72 8.57
N THR A 69 1.44 3.61 7.64
CA THR A 69 1.28 4.11 6.27
C THR A 69 1.21 2.95 5.31
N ILE A 70 0.06 2.80 4.66
CA ILE A 70 -0.16 1.80 3.63
C ILE A 70 0.09 2.47 2.27
N THR A 71 0.99 1.88 1.50
CA THR A 71 1.21 2.23 0.09
C THR A 71 0.75 1.09 -0.79
N TRP A 72 0.11 1.39 -1.91
CA TRP A 72 -0.34 0.35 -2.83
C TRP A 72 -0.23 0.78 -4.28
N GLU A 73 -0.13 -0.20 -5.15
CA GLU A 73 -0.02 -0.06 -6.60
C GLU A 73 -1.09 -0.94 -7.26
N CYS A 74 -1.76 -0.39 -8.26
CA CYS A 74 -2.73 -1.13 -9.05
C CYS A 74 -2.00 -1.97 -10.11
N ALA A 75 -2.53 -3.16 -10.40
CA ALA A 75 -2.08 -3.94 -11.54
C ALA A 75 -2.48 -3.23 -12.84
N PRO A 76 -1.69 -3.33 -13.91
CA PRO A 76 -2.11 -2.86 -15.23
C PRO A 76 -3.40 -3.59 -15.68
N PRO A 77 -4.22 -2.98 -16.54
CA PRO A 77 -5.39 -3.63 -17.11
C PRO A 77 -4.97 -4.82 -17.98
N ASP A 78 -5.84 -5.84 -18.04
CA ASP A 78 -5.60 -7.00 -18.91
C ASP A 78 -5.63 -6.57 -20.39
N PRO A 79 -4.75 -7.13 -21.23
CA PRO A 79 -4.79 -6.87 -22.66
C PRO A 79 -6.09 -7.41 -23.28
N PRO A 80 -6.65 -6.73 -24.28
CA PRO A 80 -7.83 -7.20 -24.98
C PRO A 80 -7.56 -8.56 -25.66
N ILE A 81 -8.58 -9.41 -25.68
CA ILE A 81 -8.53 -10.82 -26.12
C ILE A 81 -8.19 -10.98 -27.62
N GLU A 82 -8.17 -9.89 -28.39
CA GLU A 82 -7.86 -9.89 -29.83
C GLU A 82 -6.36 -10.08 -30.14
N GLU A 83 -5.49 -10.04 -29.12
CA GLU A 83 -4.03 -10.19 -29.27
C GLU A 83 -3.48 -11.59 -28.90
N LEU A 84 -4.35 -12.60 -28.77
CA LEU A 84 -3.99 -14.00 -28.43
C LEU A 84 -4.19 -14.99 -29.59
#